data_AF-B4HBT5-F1
#
_entry.id   AF-B4HBT5-F1
#
_cell.length_a   1.000
_cell.length_b   1.000
_cell.length_c   1.000
_cell.angle_alpha   90.00
_cell.angle_beta   90.00
_cell.angle_gamma   90.00
#
_symmetry.space_group_name_H-M   'P 1'
#
loop_
_entity.id
_entity.type
_entity.pdbx_description
1 polymer ?
#
loop_
_entity_poly.entity_id
_entity_poly.type
_entity_poly.pdbx_seq_one_letter_code
_entity_poly.pdbx_strand_id
1 'polypeptide(L)'
;MTVPDYVPPVVITCIWGFIGIICPFFARGPNKGVTQCCLMLTAVTCWLFWLCCYMTQLNPLIGPKLSMNEIMIMAREWGNEIKDTMDVAV
;
A
#
# COMPACT_ATOMS: atom_id res chain seq x y z
N MET A 1 1.20 13.28 -13.41
CA MET A 1 0.78 11.88 -13.66
C MET A 1 0.11 11.39 -12.39
N THR A 2 -1.20 11.55 -12.27
CA THR A 2 -1.96 11.14 -11.07
C THR A 2 -2.53 9.75 -11.32
N VAL A 3 -2.21 8.81 -10.44
CA VAL A 3 -2.82 7.47 -10.43
C VAL A 3 -4.17 7.61 -9.73
N PRO A 4 -5.29 7.16 -10.31
CA PRO A 4 -6.58 7.21 -9.64
C PRO A 4 -6.62 6.34 -8.37
N ASP A 5 -7.33 6.78 -7.35
CA ASP A 5 -7.38 6.12 -6.03
C ASP A 5 -7.96 4.69 -6.07
N TYR A 6 -8.78 4.37 -7.08
CA TYR A 6 -9.33 3.02 -7.23
C TYR A 6 -8.35 2.03 -7.85
N VAL A 7 -7.23 2.49 -8.42
CA VAL A 7 -6.26 1.61 -9.10
C VAL A 7 -5.61 0.61 -8.13
N PRO A 8 -5.07 1.01 -6.97
CA PRO A 8 -4.45 0.05 -6.05
C PRO A 8 -5.42 -1.03 -5.55
N PRO A 9 -6.65 -0.71 -5.08
CA PRO A 9 -7.63 -1.73 -4.70
C PRO A 9 -7.96 -2.73 -5.79
N VAL A 10 -8.12 -2.27 -7.05
CA VAL A 10 -8.43 -3.16 -8.17
C VAL A 10 -7.27 -4.12 -8.44
N VAL A 11 -6.04 -3.60 -8.54
CA VAL A 11 -4.86 -4.42 -8.83
C VAL A 11 -4.62 -5.47 -7.75
N ILE A 12 -4.63 -5.06 -6.47
CA ILE A 12 -4.37 -5.99 -5.35
C ILE A 12 -5.49 -7.02 -5.22
N THR A 13 -6.74 -6.64 -5.47
CA THR A 13 -7.87 -7.60 -5.48
C THR A 13 -7.75 -8.61 -6.62
N CYS A 14 -7.32 -8.20 -7.81
CA CYS A 14 -7.07 -9.12 -8.91
C CYS A 14 -5.93 -10.11 -8.60
N ILE A 15 -4.83 -9.64 -8.00
CA ILE A 15 -3.69 -10.49 -7.64
C ILE A 15 -4.11 -11.55 -6.62
N TRP A 16 -4.72 -11.14 -5.51
CA TRP A 16 -5.13 -12.10 -4.47
C TRP A 16 -6.33 -12.94 -4.88
N GLY A 17 -7.25 -12.40 -5.68
CA GLY A 17 -8.33 -13.16 -6.30
C GLY A 17 -7.79 -14.26 -7.22
N PHE A 18 -6.78 -13.97 -8.03
CA PHE A 18 -6.12 -15.00 -8.83
C PHE A 18 -5.47 -16.08 -7.96
N ILE A 19 -4.74 -15.70 -6.91
CA ILE A 19 -4.08 -16.65 -6.01
C ILE A 19 -5.09 -17.50 -5.22
N GLY A 20 -6.17 -16.90 -4.74
CA GLY A 20 -7.17 -17.57 -3.90
C GLY A 20 -8.20 -18.38 -4.69
N ILE A 21 -8.45 -18.03 -5.95
CA ILE A 21 -9.49 -18.68 -6.78
C ILE A 21 -8.86 -19.57 -7.84
N ILE A 22 -7.86 -19.08 -8.59
CA ILE A 22 -7.33 -19.80 -9.75
C ILE A 22 -6.24 -20.80 -9.34
N CYS A 23 -5.27 -20.40 -8.51
CA CYS A 23 -4.17 -21.27 -8.12
C CYS A 23 -4.56 -22.59 -7.41
N PRO A 24 -5.63 -22.66 -6.58
CA PRO A 24 -6.04 -23.92 -5.95
C PRO A 24 -6.41 -25.02 -6.96
N PHE A 25 -6.86 -24.68 -8.17
CA PHE A 25 -7.14 -25.66 -9.22
C PHE A 25 -5.88 -26.34 -9.77
N PHE A 26 -4.71 -25.73 -9.59
CA PHE A 26 -3.43 -26.31 -10.00
C PHE A 26 -2.79 -27.21 -8.92
N ALA A 27 -3.38 -27.31 -7.72
CA ALA A 27 -2.85 -28.15 -6.66
C ALA A 27 -2.91 -29.64 -7.04
N ARG A 28 -1.77 -30.34 -6.95
CA ARG A 28 -1.61 -31.77 -7.28
C ARG A 28 -0.91 -32.51 -6.16
N GLY A 29 -1.10 -33.83 -6.12
CA GLY A 29 -0.42 -34.73 -5.18
C GLY A 29 -1.27 -35.20 -4.00
N PRO A 30 -0.68 -35.98 -3.07
CA PRO A 30 -1.40 -36.62 -1.95
C PRO A 30 -2.08 -35.62 -1.01
N ASN A 31 -1.48 -34.45 -0.81
CA ASN A 31 -1.94 -33.43 0.13
C ASN A 31 -2.68 -32.26 -0.54
N LYS A 32 -3.31 -32.48 -1.71
CA LYS A 32 -3.93 -31.42 -2.52
C LYS A 32 -4.91 -30.53 -1.73
N GLY A 33 -5.72 -31.12 -0.85
CA GLY A 33 -6.73 -30.39 -0.09
C GLY A 33 -6.11 -29.41 0.91
N VAL A 34 -5.00 -29.80 1.54
CA VAL A 34 -4.24 -28.93 2.45
C VAL A 34 -3.63 -27.78 1.67
N THR A 35 -2.98 -28.06 0.53
CA THR A 35 -2.41 -27.01 -0.33
C THR A 35 -3.48 -26.02 -0.83
N GLN A 36 -4.65 -26.50 -1.24
CA GLN A 36 -5.78 -25.66 -1.63
C GLN A 36 -6.25 -24.78 -0.47
N CYS A 37 -6.43 -25.38 0.71
CA CYS A 37 -6.85 -24.67 1.91
C CYS A 37 -5.85 -23.57 2.30
N CYS A 38 -4.55 -23.89 2.31
CA CYS A 38 -3.49 -22.92 2.58
C CYS A 38 -3.49 -21.75 1.57
N LEU A 39 -3.60 -22.04 0.27
CA LEU A 39 -3.66 -21.00 -0.77
C LEU A 39 -4.87 -20.07 -0.59
N MET A 40 -6.06 -20.64 -0.34
CA MET A 40 -7.28 -19.86 -0.12
C MET A 40 -7.19 -19.02 1.16
N LEU A 41 -6.75 -19.61 2.27
CA LEU A 41 -6.61 -18.92 3.55
C LEU A 41 -5.60 -17.78 3.45
N THR A 42 -4.41 -18.03 2.89
CA THR A 42 -3.39 -16.99 2.70
C THR A 42 -3.91 -15.87 1.81
N ALA A 43 -4.59 -16.18 0.71
CA ALA A 43 -5.12 -15.15 -0.17
C ALA A 43 -6.13 -14.24 0.54
N VAL A 44 -7.06 -14.82 1.30
CA VAL A 44 -8.07 -14.06 2.04
C VAL A 44 -7.43 -13.24 3.16
N THR A 45 -6.54 -13.80 3.97
CA THR A 45 -5.95 -13.08 5.10
C THR A 45 -5.02 -11.97 4.66
N CYS A 46 -4.19 -12.20 3.64
CA CYS A 46 -3.30 -11.17 3.10
C CYS A 46 -4.09 -10.05 2.41
N TRP A 47 -5.14 -10.38 1.65
CA TRP A 47 -6.00 -9.37 1.04
C TRP A 47 -6.75 -8.54 2.09
N LEU A 48 -7.34 -9.18 3.11
CA LEU A 48 -8.04 -8.49 4.20
C LEU A 48 -7.09 -7.59 5.00
N PHE A 49 -5.90 -8.08 5.36
CA PHE A 49 -4.91 -7.28 6.07
C PHE A 49 -4.54 -6.03 5.27
N TRP A 50 -4.21 -6.20 3.99
CA TRP A 50 -3.90 -5.09 3.11
C TRP A 50 -5.06 -4.09 2.99
N LEU A 51 -6.28 -4.59 2.74
CA LEU A 51 -7.46 -3.75 2.54
C LEU A 51 -7.75 -2.91 3.79
N CYS A 52 -7.67 -3.51 4.99
CA CYS A 52 -7.84 -2.79 6.24
C CYS A 52 -6.80 -1.66 6.39
N CYS A 53 -5.52 -1.94 6.15
CA CYS A 53 -4.47 -0.91 6.21
C CYS A 53 -4.65 0.19 5.17
N TYR A 54 -5.20 -0.15 4.01
CA TYR A 54 -5.47 0.81 2.94
C TYR A 54 -6.66 1.72 3.31
N MET A 55 -7.77 1.14 3.77
CA MET A 55 -8.98 1.90 4.11
C MET A 55 -8.76 2.90 5.25
N THR A 56 -7.89 2.58 6.21
CA THR A 56 -7.57 3.51 7.32
C THR A 56 -6.85 4.77 6.85
N GLN A 57 -6.28 4.78 5.63
CA GLN A 57 -5.52 5.89 5.09
C GLN A 57 -6.28 6.74 4.06
N LEU A 58 -7.49 6.33 3.65
CA LEU A 58 -8.25 7.03 2.60
C LEU A 58 -8.81 8.40 3.05
N ASN A 59 -9.17 8.52 4.33
CA ASN A 59 -9.67 9.77 4.91
C ASN A 59 -8.99 9.99 6.27
N PRO A 60 -7.69 10.34 6.29
CA PRO A 60 -6.94 10.46 7.52
C PRO A 60 -7.40 11.68 8.31
N LEU A 61 -7.72 11.47 9.58
CA LEU A 61 -8.10 12.56 10.50
C LEU A 61 -6.88 13.25 11.14
N ILE A 62 -5.72 12.56 11.11
CA ILE A 62 -4.49 12.99 11.78
C ILE A 62 -3.35 12.87 10.78
N GLY A 63 -2.60 13.95 10.63
CA GLY A 63 -1.34 13.99 9.87
C GLY A 63 -0.11 13.79 10.78
N PRO A 64 1.05 13.48 10.18
CA PRO A 64 2.30 13.37 10.92
C PRO A 64 2.73 14.72 11.50
N LYS A 65 3.35 14.71 12.69
CA LYS A 65 3.94 15.90 13.32
C LYS A 65 5.44 15.92 13.07
N LEU A 66 5.93 16.92 12.34
CA LEU A 66 7.33 17.07 11.98
C LEU A 66 7.92 18.37 12.53
N SER A 67 9.19 18.31 12.90
CA SER A 67 10.02 19.48 13.21
C SER A 67 10.43 20.21 11.93
N MET A 68 10.80 21.49 12.08
CA MET A 68 11.20 22.34 10.96
C MET A 68 12.34 21.73 10.12
N ASN A 69 13.33 21.13 10.78
CA ASN A 69 14.46 20.51 10.11
C ASN A 69 14.03 19.32 9.22
N GLU A 70 13.10 18.49 9.69
CA GLU A 70 12.60 17.35 8.92
C GLU A 70 11.80 17.82 7.71
N ILE A 71 11.00 18.88 7.86
CA ILE A 71 10.25 19.50 6.76
C ILE A 71 11.22 20.05 5.69
N MET A 72 12.29 20.73 6.08
CA MET A 72 13.29 21.26 5.14
C MET A 72 14.00 20.14 4.38
N ILE A 73 14.38 19.06 5.07
CA ILE A 73 15.00 17.89 4.44
C ILE A 73 14.03 17.26 3.43
N MET A 74 12.78 17.01 3.83
CA MET A 74 11.78 16.43 2.92
C MET A 74 11.50 17.32 1.72
N ALA A 75 11.39 18.62 1.92
CA ALA A 75 11.19 19.60 0.86
C ALA A 75 12.33 19.54 -0.17
N ARG A 76 13.57 19.48 0.29
CA ARG A 76 14.75 19.32 -0.57
C ARG A 76 14.73 18.00 -1.35
N GLU A 77 14.49 16.87 -0.68
CA GLU A 77 14.50 15.53 -1.30
C GLU A 77 13.35 15.32 -2.29
N TRP A 78 12.18 15.93 -2.03
CA TRP A 78 11.04 15.90 -2.96
C TRP A 78 11.10 16.96 -4.07
N GLY A 79 12.17 17.76 -4.14
CA GLY A 79 12.35 18.79 -5.18
C GLY A 79 11.50 20.05 -5.00
N ASN A 80 10.93 20.26 -3.82
CA ASN A 80 10.15 21.44 -3.43
C ASN A 80 10.93 22.29 -2.42
N GLU A 81 12.20 22.60 -2.71
CA GLU A 81 13.12 23.27 -1.78
C GLU A 81 12.53 24.59 -1.24
N ILE A 82 12.44 24.68 0.09
CA ILE A 82 12.01 25.88 0.79
C ILE A 82 13.26 26.73 1.02
N LYS A 83 13.34 27.88 0.36
CA LYS A 83 14.43 28.84 0.61
C LYS A 83 14.15 29.56 1.93
N ASP A 84 15.11 29.54 2.83
CA ASP A 84 15.07 30.38 4.02
C ASP A 84 15.10 31.86 3.59
N THR A 85 14.11 32.66 3.99
CA THR A 85 13.99 34.09 3.66
C THR A 85 15.08 34.98 4.28
N MET A 86 16.23 34.43 4.69
CA MET A 86 17.37 35.20 5.19
C MET A 86 18.11 35.95 4.06
N ASP A 87 17.81 35.64 2.79
CA ASP A 87 18.43 36.27 1.61
C ASP A 87 17.66 37.52 1.07
N VAL A 88 16.63 38.01 1.77
CA VAL A 88 15.82 39.19 1.34
C VAL A 88 16.04 40.44 2.21
N ALA A 89 16.92 40.38 3.21
CA ALA A 89 17.18 41.48 4.14
C ALA A 89 18.67 41.85 4.27
N VAL A 90 19.41 41.85 3.15
CA VAL A 90 20.72 42.51 3.03
C VAL A 90 20.75 43.35 1.75
#